data_AF-A0A9E2EPS9-F1
#
_entry.id   AF-A0A9E2EPS9-F1
#
_cell.length_a   1.000
_cell.length_b   1.000
_cell.length_c   1.000
_cell.angle_alpha   90.00
_cell.angle_beta   90.00
_cell.angle_gamma   90.00
#
_symmetry.space_group_name_H-M   'P 1'
#
loop_
_entity.id
_entity.type
_entity.pdbx_description
1 polymer ?
#
loop_
_entity_poly.entity_id
_entity_poly.type
_entity_poly.pdbx_seq_one_letter_code
_entity_poly.pdbx_strand_id
1 'polypeptide(L)'
;GGFGMLIGFLLMGFTLYFSDYSQINSAGLPTISTFEGILSLIGVLIFIGAFAMSMGPIVWVLLSEIFPNKIRSAAMAVAVAGQWLANYFVSQTFPIVVESDANRLILDGGTWNNALPYFLFSAFIVIIILFVWRYIPETKGKTLEEMEALFEKK
;
A
#
# COMPACT_ATOMS: atom_id res chain seq x y z
N GLY A 1 -6.23 9.08 -4.78
CA GLY A 1 -5.51 7.79 -4.74
C GLY A 1 -4.84 7.57 -3.41
N GLY A 2 -3.59 8.04 -3.25
CA GLY A 2 -2.78 7.91 -2.02
C GLY A 2 -3.53 8.05 -0.70
N PHE A 3 -4.20 9.20 -0.50
CA PHE A 3 -4.98 9.45 0.72
C PHE A 3 -6.11 8.46 0.96
N GLY A 4 -6.78 7.98 -0.08
CA GLY A 4 -7.83 6.96 0.06
C GLY A 4 -7.26 5.62 0.53
N MET A 5 -6.10 5.21 0.00
CA MET A 5 -5.40 4.02 0.48
C MET A 5 -5.01 4.16 1.95
N LEU A 6 -4.48 5.32 2.34
CA LEU A 6 -4.10 5.61 3.72
C LEU A 6 -5.31 5.55 4.67
N ILE A 7 -6.42 6.18 4.30
CA ILE A 7 -7.67 6.15 5.09
C ILE A 7 -8.17 4.72 5.25
N GLY A 8 -8.17 3.92 4.17
CA GLY A 8 -8.64 2.53 4.22
C GLY A 8 -7.82 1.65 5.16
N PHE A 9 -6.49 1.74 5.09
CA PHE A 9 -5.61 0.98 5.99
C PHE A 9 -5.58 1.51 7.42
N LEU A 10 -5.68 2.81 7.65
CA LEU A 10 -5.83 3.34 9.02
C LEU A 10 -7.17 2.94 9.63
N LEU A 11 -8.26 2.97 8.87
CA LEU A 11 -9.57 2.52 9.36
C LEU A 11 -9.50 1.05 9.78
N MET A 12 -8.94 0.18 8.94
CA MET A 12 -8.77 -1.23 9.27
C MET A 12 -7.80 -1.45 10.44
N GLY A 13 -6.64 -0.78 10.43
CA GLY A 13 -5.63 -0.88 11.49
C GLY A 13 -6.15 -0.44 12.85
N PHE A 14 -6.82 0.72 12.94
CA PHE A 14 -7.41 1.16 14.20
C PHE A 14 -8.57 0.29 14.64
N THR A 15 -9.43 -0.16 13.73
CA THR A 15 -10.54 -1.06 14.07
C THR A 15 -9.99 -2.32 14.74
N LEU A 16 -9.08 -3.04 14.07
CA LEU A 16 -8.51 -4.28 14.60
C LEU A 16 -7.69 -4.05 15.87
N TYR A 17 -6.92 -2.95 15.95
CA TYR A 17 -6.11 -2.64 17.12
C TYR A 17 -6.96 -2.49 18.39
N PHE A 18 -8.10 -1.82 18.29
CA PHE A 18 -8.99 -1.56 19.43
C PHE A 18 -10.06 -2.65 19.65
N SER A 19 -10.16 -3.63 18.77
CA SER A 19 -11.18 -4.67 18.89
C SER A 19 -10.93 -5.61 20.06
N ASP A 20 -12.03 -5.97 20.74
CA ASP A 20 -12.02 -7.01 21.76
C ASP A 20 -12.21 -8.40 21.12
N TYR A 21 -11.18 -9.24 21.24
CA TYR A 21 -11.14 -10.61 20.73
C TYR A 21 -11.46 -11.66 21.82
N SER A 22 -12.04 -11.25 22.95
CA SER A 22 -12.44 -12.16 24.04
C SER A 22 -13.55 -13.15 23.62
N GLN A 23 -14.34 -12.79 22.61
CA GLN A 23 -15.42 -13.63 22.10
C GLN A 23 -14.89 -14.72 21.18
N ILE A 24 -15.53 -15.88 21.23
CA ILE A 24 -15.17 -17.06 20.45
C ILE A 24 -16.32 -17.44 19.52
N ASN A 25 -16.02 -17.72 18.26
CA ASN A 25 -17.01 -18.17 17.29
C ASN A 25 -17.33 -19.68 17.41
N SER A 26 -18.26 -20.18 16.62
CA SER A 26 -18.67 -21.60 16.63
C SER A 26 -17.54 -22.60 16.30
N ALA A 27 -16.41 -22.14 15.75
CA ALA A 27 -15.23 -22.94 15.45
C ALA A 27 -14.17 -22.90 16.57
N GLY A 28 -14.43 -22.21 17.68
CA GLY A 28 -13.46 -22.10 18.78
C GLY A 28 -12.39 -21.03 18.57
N LEU A 29 -12.54 -20.15 17.57
CA LEU A 29 -11.55 -19.11 17.24
C LEU A 29 -11.98 -17.73 17.78
N PRO A 30 -11.03 -16.88 18.23
CA PRO A 30 -11.30 -15.49 18.58
C PRO A 30 -11.99 -14.72 17.45
N THR A 31 -12.97 -13.89 17.80
CA THR A 31 -13.75 -13.09 16.84
C THR A 31 -13.97 -11.67 17.33
N ILE A 32 -14.16 -10.76 16.38
CA ILE A 32 -14.58 -9.37 16.62
C ILE A 32 -16.11 -9.25 16.47
N SER A 33 -16.67 -8.13 16.90
CA SER A 33 -18.10 -7.85 16.71
C SER A 33 -18.45 -7.66 15.23
N THR A 34 -19.72 -7.89 14.89
CA THR A 34 -20.22 -7.67 13.52
C THR A 34 -19.97 -6.24 13.04
N PHE A 35 -20.11 -5.25 13.93
CA PHE A 35 -19.88 -3.85 13.58
C PHE A 35 -18.41 -3.59 13.21
N GLU A 36 -17.46 -4.09 13.98
CA GLU A 36 -16.02 -3.97 13.69
C GLU A 36 -15.62 -4.75 12.43
N GLY A 37 -16.25 -5.91 12.20
CA GLY A 37 -16.10 -6.66 10.96
C GLY A 37 -16.54 -5.85 9.73
N ILE A 38 -17.69 -5.17 9.83
CA ILE A 38 -18.19 -4.28 8.76
C ILE A 38 -17.26 -3.07 8.57
N LEU A 39 -16.78 -2.45 9.64
CA LEU A 39 -15.83 -1.33 9.55
C LEU A 39 -14.51 -1.75 8.87
N SER A 40 -13.98 -2.92 9.23
CA SER A 40 -12.78 -3.50 8.61
C SER A 40 -13.00 -3.77 7.13
N LEU A 41 -14.18 -4.31 6.76
CA LEU A 41 -14.58 -4.52 5.37
C LEU A 41 -14.65 -3.20 4.58
N ILE A 42 -15.26 -2.16 5.16
CA ILE A 42 -15.30 -0.83 4.53
C ILE A 42 -13.89 -0.29 4.33
N GLY A 43 -13.01 -0.42 5.34
CA GLY A 43 -11.61 0.00 5.25
C GLY A 43 -10.86 -0.66 4.10
N VAL A 44 -10.94 -1.99 3.97
CA VAL A 44 -10.27 -2.69 2.87
C VAL A 44 -10.86 -2.33 1.50
N LEU A 45 -12.17 -2.12 1.40
CA LEU A 45 -12.81 -1.71 0.14
C LEU A 45 -12.41 -0.29 -0.28
N ILE A 46 -12.32 0.65 0.68
CA ILE A 46 -11.78 2.00 0.43
C ILE A 46 -10.35 1.91 -0.10
N PHE A 47 -9.51 1.07 0.53
CA PHE A 47 -8.14 0.86 0.08
C PHE A 47 -8.10 0.31 -1.36
N ILE A 48 -8.84 -0.77 -1.64
CA ILE A 48 -8.88 -1.41 -2.97
C ILE A 48 -9.36 -0.42 -4.03
N GLY A 49 -10.46 0.30 -3.78
CA GLY A 49 -11.00 1.29 -4.72
C GLY A 49 -10.01 2.43 -4.97
N ALA A 50 -9.37 2.94 -3.93
CA ALA A 50 -8.38 4.00 -4.04
C ALA A 50 -7.11 3.54 -4.79
N PHE A 51 -6.65 2.31 -4.56
CA PHE A 51 -5.54 1.70 -5.28
C PHE A 51 -5.87 1.53 -6.77
N ALA A 52 -7.05 0.98 -7.08
CA ALA A 52 -7.51 0.74 -8.45
C ALA A 52 -7.62 2.02 -9.28
N MET A 53 -8.00 3.14 -8.66
CA MET A 53 -8.08 4.45 -9.34
C MET A 53 -6.73 5.20 -9.38
N SER A 54 -5.68 4.70 -8.71
CA SER A 54 -4.40 5.41 -8.64
C SER A 54 -3.20 4.52 -8.93
N MET A 55 -2.59 3.94 -7.90
CA MET A 55 -1.33 3.18 -8.05
C MET A 55 -1.43 2.04 -9.06
N GLY A 56 -2.60 1.43 -9.23
CA GLY A 56 -2.83 0.40 -10.23
C GLY A 56 -2.51 0.89 -11.65
N PRO A 57 -3.31 1.77 -12.26
CA PRO A 57 -3.09 2.23 -13.64
C PRO A 57 -2.06 3.36 -13.77
N ILE A 58 -2.02 4.31 -12.83
CA ILE A 58 -1.27 5.57 -13.00
C ILE A 58 0.25 5.31 -13.00
N VAL A 59 0.75 4.36 -12.21
CA VAL A 59 2.19 4.06 -12.15
C VAL A 59 2.70 3.58 -13.51
N TRP A 60 1.94 2.75 -14.22
CA TRP A 60 2.33 2.25 -15.54
C TRP A 60 2.31 3.34 -16.61
N VAL A 61 1.30 4.21 -16.57
CA VAL A 61 1.23 5.39 -17.45
C VAL A 61 2.44 6.28 -17.21
N LEU A 62 2.71 6.63 -15.95
CA LEU A 62 3.83 7.48 -15.56
C LEU A 62 5.18 6.90 -16.01
N LEU A 63 5.43 5.61 -15.79
CA LEU A 63 6.67 4.95 -16.22
C LEU A 63 6.84 5.01 -17.75
N SER A 64 5.75 4.92 -18.52
CA SER A 64 5.81 5.04 -19.98
C SER A 64 6.10 6.46 -20.47
N GLU A 65 5.71 7.47 -19.69
CA GLU A 65 5.82 8.89 -20.05
C GLU A 65 7.13 9.54 -19.58
N ILE A 66 7.69 9.10 -18.45
CA ILE A 66 8.91 9.67 -17.88
C ILE A 66 10.16 9.27 -18.66
N PHE A 67 10.20 8.06 -19.23
CA PHE A 67 11.42 7.58 -19.88
C PHE A 67 11.55 8.09 -21.34
N PRO A 68 12.73 8.63 -21.71
CA PRO A 68 13.02 9.06 -23.06
C PRO A 68 12.85 7.94 -24.09
N ASN A 69 12.39 8.27 -25.29
CA ASN A 69 12.07 7.27 -26.33
C ASN A 69 13.26 6.33 -26.62
N LYS A 70 14.50 6.87 -26.63
CA LYS A 70 15.72 6.13 -26.96
C LYS A 70 16.06 5.02 -25.98
N ILE A 71 15.72 5.18 -24.69
CA ILE A 71 16.09 4.23 -23.62
C ILE A 71 14.87 3.59 -22.94
N ARG A 72 13.64 3.95 -23.35
CA ARG A 72 12.40 3.54 -22.69
C ARG A 72 12.34 2.03 -22.43
N SER A 73 12.64 1.21 -23.44
CA SER A 73 12.58 -0.25 -23.31
C SER A 73 13.52 -0.76 -22.20
N ALA A 74 14.78 -0.32 -22.19
CA ALA A 74 15.75 -0.72 -21.18
C ALA A 74 15.38 -0.18 -19.78
N ALA A 75 14.96 1.08 -19.69
CA ALA A 75 14.56 1.71 -18.43
C ALA A 75 13.32 1.04 -17.83
N MET A 76 12.32 0.70 -18.66
CA MET A 76 11.16 -0.07 -18.24
C MET A 76 11.55 -1.47 -17.76
N ALA A 77 12.47 -2.16 -18.43
CA ALA A 77 12.92 -3.48 -17.99
C ALA A 77 13.55 -3.42 -16.59
N VAL A 78 14.39 -2.40 -16.30
CA VAL A 78 14.97 -2.19 -14.97
C VAL A 78 13.89 -1.86 -13.93
N ALA A 79 12.94 -0.98 -14.26
CA ALA A 79 11.84 -0.63 -13.36
C ALA A 79 10.97 -1.85 -13.01
N VAL A 80 10.63 -2.67 -14.01
CA VAL A 80 9.86 -3.90 -13.84
C VAL A 80 10.63 -4.93 -13.03
N ALA A 81 11.94 -5.12 -13.31
CA ALA A 81 12.78 -6.01 -12.52
C ALA A 81 12.85 -5.57 -11.04
N GLY A 82 13.01 -4.26 -10.79
CA GLY A 82 12.96 -3.70 -9.45
C GLY A 82 11.61 -3.90 -8.77
N GLN A 83 10.50 -3.75 -9.50
CA GLN A 83 9.16 -4.03 -9.00
C GLN A 83 8.99 -5.51 -8.61
N TRP A 84 9.46 -6.44 -9.45
CA TRP A 84 9.38 -7.88 -9.14
C TRP A 84 10.24 -8.26 -7.95
N LEU A 85 11.43 -7.66 -7.83
CA LEU A 85 12.29 -7.86 -6.66
C LEU A 85 11.62 -7.35 -5.37
N ALA A 86 11.03 -6.15 -5.42
CA ALA A 86 10.27 -5.61 -4.28
C ALA A 86 9.06 -6.50 -3.94
N ASN A 87 8.33 -6.99 -4.94
CA ASN A 87 7.22 -7.93 -4.75
C ASN A 87 7.70 -9.23 -4.08
N TYR A 88 8.83 -9.78 -4.51
CA TYR A 88 9.43 -10.95 -3.87
C TYR A 88 9.71 -10.68 -2.39
N PHE A 89 10.39 -9.58 -2.06
CA PHE A 89 10.69 -9.24 -0.67
C PHE A 89 9.43 -9.05 0.17
N VAL A 90 8.45 -8.30 -0.31
CA VAL A 90 7.17 -8.12 0.41
C VAL A 90 6.48 -9.45 0.61
N SER A 91 6.43 -10.31 -0.41
CA SER A 91 5.78 -11.62 -0.32
C SER A 91 6.46 -12.56 0.68
N GLN A 92 7.80 -12.50 0.80
CA GLN A 92 8.54 -13.30 1.77
C GLN A 92 8.45 -12.73 3.20
N THR A 93 8.45 -11.41 3.34
CA THR A 93 8.48 -10.75 4.66
C THR A 93 7.10 -10.55 5.26
N PHE A 94 6.04 -10.51 4.46
CA PHE A 94 4.67 -10.31 4.94
C PHE A 94 4.21 -11.39 5.93
N PRO A 95 4.40 -12.71 5.67
CA PRO A 95 4.08 -13.75 6.65
C PRO A 95 4.85 -13.57 7.97
N ILE A 96 6.14 -13.17 7.89
CA ILE A 96 6.97 -12.92 9.07
C ILE A 96 6.37 -11.82 9.95
N VAL A 97 5.83 -10.75 9.35
CA VAL A 97 5.14 -9.70 10.10
C VAL A 97 3.83 -10.20 10.69
N VAL A 98 3.02 -10.90 9.90
CA VAL A 98 1.70 -11.39 10.32
C VAL A 98 1.82 -12.37 11.49
N GLU A 99 2.78 -13.28 11.43
CA GLU A 99 3.02 -14.35 12.41
C GLU A 99 3.96 -13.91 13.56
N SER A 100 4.47 -12.67 13.53
CA SER A 100 5.36 -12.17 14.58
C SER A 100 4.66 -12.10 15.94
N ASP A 101 5.41 -12.35 17.02
CA ASP A 101 4.90 -12.22 18.39
C ASP A 101 4.32 -10.84 18.69
N ALA A 102 4.90 -9.79 18.08
CA ALA A 102 4.38 -8.43 18.19
C ALA A 102 2.96 -8.31 17.60
N ASN A 103 2.69 -8.95 16.46
CA ASN A 103 1.40 -8.84 15.78
C ASN A 103 0.29 -9.69 16.40
N ARG A 104 0.61 -10.60 17.32
CA ARG A 104 -0.38 -11.45 18.00
C ARG A 104 -1.46 -10.63 18.71
N LEU A 105 -2.56 -11.31 19.02
CA LEU A 105 -3.64 -10.78 19.82
C LEU A 105 -3.12 -10.33 21.18
N ILE A 106 -3.67 -9.24 21.70
CA ILE A 106 -3.27 -8.70 23.02
C ILE A 106 -3.57 -9.72 24.13
N LEU A 107 -4.68 -10.47 24.01
CA LEU A 107 -5.02 -11.56 24.94
C LEU A 107 -4.01 -12.73 24.92
N ASP A 108 -3.25 -12.88 23.84
CA ASP A 108 -2.21 -13.91 23.68
C ASP A 108 -0.81 -13.36 23.99
N GLY A 109 -0.71 -12.17 24.60
CA GLY A 109 0.56 -11.52 24.95
C GLY A 109 1.19 -10.70 23.82
N GLY A 110 0.49 -10.52 22.70
CA GLY A 110 0.92 -9.64 21.61
C GLY A 110 0.69 -8.16 21.88
N THR A 111 1.07 -7.31 20.93
CA THR A 111 0.98 -5.84 21.07
C THR A 111 0.02 -5.21 20.07
N TRP A 112 -0.07 -5.74 18.85
CA TRP A 112 -0.74 -5.05 17.75
C TRP A 112 -2.10 -5.61 17.37
N ASN A 113 -2.56 -6.71 17.97
CA ASN A 113 -3.92 -7.21 17.77
C ASN A 113 -4.25 -7.47 16.27
N ASN A 114 -3.33 -8.12 15.55
CA ASN A 114 -3.35 -8.32 14.09
C ASN A 114 -3.32 -7.03 13.23
N ALA A 115 -3.13 -5.85 13.83
CA ALA A 115 -3.16 -4.59 13.11
C ALA A 115 -1.81 -4.14 12.52
N LEU A 116 -0.69 -4.77 12.90
CA LEU A 116 0.66 -4.31 12.55
C LEU A 116 0.88 -4.14 11.04
N PRO A 117 0.46 -5.08 10.16
CA PRO A 117 0.70 -4.92 8.72
C PRO A 117 0.04 -3.65 8.16
N TYR A 118 -1.15 -3.30 8.65
CA TYR A 118 -1.89 -2.14 8.15
C TYR A 118 -1.25 -0.82 8.56
N PHE A 119 -0.67 -0.73 9.76
CA PHE A 119 0.11 0.44 10.18
C PHE A 119 1.44 0.54 9.42
N LEU A 120 2.14 -0.58 9.21
CA LEU A 120 3.37 -0.61 8.42
C LEU A 120 3.12 -0.14 6.99
N PHE A 121 2.11 -0.69 6.31
CA PHE A 121 1.76 -0.24 4.96
C PHE A 121 1.22 1.20 4.93
N SER A 122 0.53 1.66 5.97
CA SER A 122 0.15 3.07 6.10
C SER A 122 1.37 3.99 6.13
N ALA A 123 2.45 3.62 6.84
CA ALA A 123 3.70 4.36 6.84
C ALA A 123 4.33 4.40 5.43
N PHE A 124 4.36 3.27 4.72
CA PHE A 124 4.82 3.23 3.32
C PHE A 124 3.97 4.11 2.39
N ILE A 125 2.64 4.12 2.56
CA ILE A 125 1.76 4.99 1.79
C ILE A 125 2.08 6.47 2.03
N VAL A 126 2.36 6.87 3.28
CA VAL A 126 2.80 8.24 3.58
C VAL A 126 4.11 8.56 2.87
N ILE A 127 5.10 7.67 2.93
CA ILE A 127 6.38 7.84 2.22
C ILE A 127 6.14 8.02 0.71
N ILE A 128 5.27 7.20 0.12
CA ILE A 128 4.93 7.29 -1.30
C ILE A 128 4.23 8.62 -1.62
N ILE A 129 3.27 9.07 -0.80
CA ILE A 129 2.60 10.37 -1.00
C ILE A 129 3.62 11.50 -1.01
N LEU A 130 4.53 11.52 -0.04
CA LEU A 130 5.58 12.53 0.05
C LEU A 130 6.56 12.45 -1.13
N PHE A 131 6.94 11.24 -1.53
CA PHE A 131 7.82 11.01 -2.68
C PHE A 131 7.18 11.54 -3.97
N VAL A 132 5.93 11.16 -4.25
CA VAL A 132 5.21 11.61 -5.44
C VAL A 132 5.07 13.13 -5.43
N TRP A 133 4.62 13.70 -4.32
CA TRP A 133 4.44 15.15 -4.20
C TRP A 133 5.74 15.94 -4.42
N ARG A 134 6.88 15.40 -4.00
CA ARG A 134 8.17 16.11 -4.02
C ARG A 134 9.01 15.88 -5.28
N TYR A 135 8.91 14.70 -5.91
CA TYR A 135 9.82 14.27 -6.95
C TYR A 135 9.16 14.00 -8.30
N ILE A 136 7.87 13.70 -8.34
CA ILE A 136 7.17 13.35 -9.58
C ILE A 136 6.51 14.61 -10.17
N PRO A 137 6.98 15.12 -11.32
CA PRO A 137 6.33 16.23 -11.99
C PRO A 137 5.00 15.79 -12.62
N GLU A 138 4.06 16.73 -12.76
CA GLU A 138 2.82 16.49 -13.50
C GLU A 138 3.12 16.27 -14.98
N THR A 139 2.67 15.12 -15.51
CA THR A 139 2.88 14.69 -16.91
C THR A 139 1.67 14.94 -17.79
N LYS A 140 0.50 15.19 -17.20
CA LYS A 140 -0.75 15.34 -17.94
C LYS A 140 -0.69 16.49 -18.95
N GLY A 141 -1.01 16.16 -20.20
CA GLY A 141 -1.11 17.12 -21.30
C GLY A 141 0.24 17.59 -21.85
N LYS A 142 1.35 16.94 -21.47
CA LYS A 142 2.68 17.19 -22.02
C LYS A 142 3.02 16.18 -23.10
N THR A 143 3.79 16.60 -24.11
CA THR A 143 4.35 15.65 -25.08
C THR A 143 5.58 14.94 -24.49
N LEU A 144 5.97 13.82 -25.08
CA LEU A 144 7.16 13.07 -24.64
C LEU A 144 8.44 13.92 -24.77
N GLU A 145 8.54 14.77 -25.79
CA GLU A 145 9.66 15.67 -26.00
C GLU A 145 9.73 16.76 -24.92
N GLU A 146 8.58 17.29 -24.48
CA GLU A 146 8.50 18.23 -23.36
C GLU A 146 8.92 17.57 -22.04
N MET A 147 8.59 16.28 -21.86
CA MET A 147 9.04 15.49 -20.72
C MET A 147 10.56 15.27 -20.74
N GLU A 148 11.16 14.95 -21.89
CA GLU A 148 12.61 14.83 -22.04
C GLU A 148 13.34 16.14 -21.66
N ALA A 149 12.85 17.29 -22.12
CA ALA A 149 13.43 18.60 -21.81
C ALA A 149 13.32 18.98 -20.31
N LEU A 150 12.31 18.48 -19.59
CA LEU A 150 12.15 18.68 -18.14
C LEU A 150 13.22 17.94 -17.33
N PHE A 151 13.65 16.76 -17.80
CA PHE A 151 14.67 15.96 -17.13
C PHE A 151 16.09 16.34 -17.55
N GLU A 152 16.31 16.92 -18.74
CA GLU A 152 17.62 17.47 -19.14
C GLU A 152 17.99 18.78 -18.41
N LYS A 153 16.99 19.52 -17.90
CA LYS A 153 17.20 20.80 -17.18
C LYS A 153 17.42 20.68 -15.67
N LYS A 154 17.38 19.47 -15.11
CA LYS A 154 17.68 19.20 -13.70
C LYS A 154 19.04 18.53 -13.56
#